data_AF-A0A7W2TKH6-F1
#
_entry.id   AF-A0A7W2TKH6-F1
#
_cell.length_a   1.000
_cell.length_b   1.000
_cell.length_c   1.000
_cell.angle_alpha   90.00
_cell.angle_beta   90.00
_cell.angle_gamma   90.00
#
_symmetry.space_group_name_H-M   'P 1'
#
loop_
_entity.id
_entity.type
_entity.pdbx_description
1 polymer ?
#
loop_
_entity_poly.entity_id
_entity_poly.type
_entity_poly.pdbx_seq_one_letter_code
_entity_poly.pdbx_strand_id
1 'polypeptide(L)'
;MKYFISGKVLPERAAVQFSEIAMDMKQHGYLKITCDAGQLNAILDTSINDIVSAKLTVEHNAQMIVSALGFSLNCGYSVEIITVFSSDEQDKGIVFGVKADTKNEFEQPKVFQDSLLYSGKNVYFRMALRDYMRAITDTMDCAFYCYRALEAITKSYSTGQGSKGWLDLHKDLGTNREDVDKKITSFANPVRHGRWAEAKSTTSEQRMEMLSYTQSILLKFLAKNT
;
A
#
# COMPACT_ATOMS: atom_id res chain seq x y z
N MET A 1 8.36 25.40 1.91
CA MET A 1 7.99 24.78 3.19
C MET A 1 8.99 23.70 3.48
N LYS A 2 9.39 23.56 4.75
CA LYS A 2 10.36 22.55 5.15
C LYS A 2 9.65 21.50 6.00
N TYR A 3 9.77 20.24 5.60
CA TYR A 3 9.30 19.09 6.35
C TYR A 3 10.48 18.31 6.90
N PHE A 4 10.30 17.80 8.11
CA PHE A 4 11.21 16.88 8.76
C PHE A 4 10.49 15.56 8.96
N ILE A 5 11.12 14.49 8.49
CA ILE A 5 10.50 13.18 8.40
C ILE A 5 11.41 12.17 9.08
N SER A 6 10.82 11.32 9.92
CA SER A 6 11.51 10.17 10.49
C SER A 6 10.82 8.87 10.08
N GLY A 7 11.62 7.84 9.90
CA GLY A 7 11.17 6.53 9.48
C GLY A 7 12.20 5.46 9.80
N LYS A 8 12.01 4.28 9.23
CA LYS A 8 12.89 3.13 9.39
C LYS A 8 13.07 2.39 8.08
N VAL A 9 14.20 1.69 7.99
CA VAL A 9 14.48 0.68 6.98
C VAL A 9 14.34 -0.70 7.62
N LEU A 10 13.46 -1.51 7.06
CA LEU A 10 13.18 -2.87 7.48
C LEU A 10 13.89 -3.91 6.60
N PRO A 11 14.21 -5.10 7.12
CA PRO A 11 14.05 -5.47 8.53
C PRO A 11 15.09 -4.79 9.42
N GLU A 12 14.70 -4.34 10.63
CA GLU A 12 15.59 -3.56 11.52
C GLU A 12 16.92 -4.27 11.82
N ARG A 13 16.93 -5.61 11.88
CA ARG A 13 18.14 -6.43 12.08
C ARG A 13 19.23 -6.26 11.00
N ALA A 14 18.90 -5.66 9.86
CA ALA A 14 19.86 -5.38 8.81
C ALA A 14 20.79 -4.20 9.12
N ALA A 15 20.41 -3.34 10.10
CA ALA A 15 21.18 -2.17 10.51
C ALA A 15 21.68 -1.34 9.32
N VAL A 16 20.81 -1.09 8.35
CA VAL A 16 21.14 -0.39 7.11
C VAL A 16 21.72 1.00 7.42
N GLN A 17 22.79 1.35 6.72
CA GLN A 17 23.46 2.63 6.87
C GLN A 17 23.85 3.21 5.50
N PHE A 18 23.58 4.50 5.32
CA PHE A 18 24.12 5.28 4.22
C PHE A 18 24.26 6.76 4.63
N SER A 19 25.33 7.39 4.16
CA SER A 19 25.60 8.82 4.35
C SER A 19 24.52 9.70 3.71
N GLU A 20 24.51 10.99 4.02
CA GLU A 20 23.56 11.94 3.44
C GLU A 20 23.54 11.86 1.91
N ILE A 21 22.36 11.58 1.37
CA ILE A 21 22.05 11.67 -0.05
C ILE A 21 21.19 12.90 -0.24
N ALA A 22 21.72 13.86 -0.98
CA ALA A 22 21.05 15.09 -1.37
C ALA A 22 20.55 15.01 -2.81
N MET A 23 19.28 15.34 -3.04
CA MET A 23 18.63 15.31 -4.33
C MET A 23 17.95 16.64 -4.61
N ASP A 24 18.34 17.30 -5.69
CA ASP A 24 17.60 18.41 -6.29
C ASP A 24 16.51 17.85 -7.19
N MET A 25 15.26 17.93 -6.72
CA MET A 25 14.08 17.46 -7.45
C MET A 25 13.54 18.53 -8.42
N LYS A 26 14.38 19.51 -8.78
CA LYS A 26 14.06 20.62 -9.69
C LYS A 26 12.83 21.38 -9.21
N GLN A 27 11.72 21.27 -9.93
CA GLN A 27 10.48 21.98 -9.64
C GLN A 27 9.78 21.46 -8.36
N HIS A 28 10.19 20.31 -7.83
CA HIS A 28 9.57 19.70 -6.65
C HIS A 28 10.30 20.00 -5.34
N GLY A 29 11.39 20.76 -5.40
CA GLY A 29 12.18 21.15 -4.24
C GLY A 29 13.42 20.30 -4.03
N TYR A 30 13.93 20.30 -2.80
CA TYR A 30 15.20 19.70 -2.43
C TYR A 30 15.02 18.72 -1.26
N LEU A 31 15.58 17.53 -1.41
CA LEU A 31 15.42 16.43 -0.46
C LEU A 31 16.80 15.96 0.03
N LYS A 32 16.96 15.89 1.35
CA LYS A 32 18.09 15.23 2.01
C LYS A 32 17.58 14.00 2.75
N ILE A 33 18.20 12.85 2.54
CA ILE A 33 17.89 11.61 3.26
C ILE A 33 19.17 11.02 3.83
N THR A 34 19.10 10.55 5.07
CA THR A 34 20.17 9.82 5.76
C THR A 34 19.58 8.55 6.37
N CYS A 35 20.41 7.52 6.53
CA CYS A 35 20.03 6.36 7.31
C CYS A 35 21.19 5.88 8.18
N ASP A 36 20.92 5.70 9.48
CA ASP A 36 21.88 5.19 10.44
C ASP A 36 21.22 4.12 11.31
N ALA A 37 21.84 2.94 11.40
CA ALA A 37 21.30 1.76 12.10
C ALA A 37 19.82 1.48 11.77
N GLY A 38 19.43 1.62 10.50
CA GLY A 38 18.06 1.45 10.04
C GLY A 38 17.09 2.57 10.40
N GLN A 39 17.52 3.62 11.12
CA GLN A 39 16.72 4.83 11.34
C GLN A 39 16.88 5.76 10.15
N LEU A 40 15.77 6.11 9.51
CA LEU A 40 15.74 6.99 8.36
C LEU A 40 15.35 8.39 8.79
N ASN A 41 16.15 9.39 8.41
CA ASN A 41 15.85 10.80 8.64
C ASN A 41 15.89 11.55 7.31
N ALA A 42 14.88 12.38 7.07
CA ALA A 42 14.79 13.16 5.86
C ALA A 42 14.36 14.60 6.12
N ILE A 43 14.88 15.50 5.29
CA ILE A 43 14.50 16.91 5.24
C ILE A 43 14.04 17.18 3.80
N LEU A 44 12.78 17.60 3.66
CA LEU A 44 12.20 17.98 2.38
C LEU A 44 11.90 19.48 2.40
N ASP A 45 12.60 20.25 1.58
CA ASP A 45 12.28 21.66 1.30
C ASP A 45 11.55 21.76 -0.03
N THR A 46 10.27 22.13 -0.01
CA THR A 46 9.38 22.01 -1.16
C THR A 46 8.27 23.05 -1.15
N SER A 47 7.65 23.27 -2.30
CA SER A 47 6.41 24.05 -2.42
C SER A 47 5.15 23.25 -2.06
N ILE A 48 5.27 21.93 -1.86
CA ILE A 48 4.15 21.10 -1.37
C ILE A 48 3.69 21.64 -0.02
N ASN A 49 2.38 21.84 0.11
CA ASN A 49 1.73 22.32 1.33
C ASN A 49 0.94 21.22 2.07
N ASP A 50 0.83 20.03 1.49
CA ASP A 50 0.15 18.87 2.07
C ASP A 50 1.15 17.90 2.71
N ILE A 51 0.98 17.66 4.01
CA ILE A 51 1.85 16.79 4.81
C ILE A 51 1.83 15.33 4.34
N VAL A 52 0.71 14.86 3.80
CA VAL A 52 0.61 13.49 3.26
C VAL A 52 1.41 13.38 1.96
N SER A 53 1.32 14.37 1.08
CA SER A 53 2.12 14.45 -0.15
C SER A 53 3.61 14.55 0.17
N ALA A 54 4.00 15.28 1.22
CA ALA A 54 5.38 15.31 1.70
C ALA A 54 5.85 13.92 2.18
N LYS A 55 5.02 13.22 2.98
CA LYS A 55 5.29 11.83 3.43
C LYS A 55 5.52 10.89 2.26
N LEU A 56 4.62 10.90 1.27
CA LEU A 56 4.70 10.01 0.09
C LEU A 56 5.92 10.33 -0.78
N THR A 57 6.26 11.61 -0.93
CA THR A 57 7.45 12.04 -1.70
C THR A 57 8.72 11.47 -1.06
N VAL A 58 8.85 11.58 0.26
CA VAL A 58 10.01 11.06 1.00
C VAL A 58 10.02 9.53 0.99
N GLU A 59 8.88 8.89 1.23
CA GLU A 59 8.74 7.43 1.19
C GLU A 59 9.19 6.86 -0.16
N HIS A 60 8.75 7.46 -1.27
CA HIS A 60 9.12 7.03 -2.61
C HIS A 60 10.62 7.14 -2.88
N ASN A 61 11.22 8.29 -2.56
CA ASN A 61 12.64 8.53 -2.78
C ASN A 61 13.52 7.68 -1.84
N ALA A 62 13.10 7.49 -0.59
CA ALA A 62 13.76 6.59 0.34
C ALA A 62 13.69 5.14 -0.15
N GLN A 63 12.53 4.69 -0.63
CA GLN A 63 12.37 3.36 -1.18
C GLN A 63 13.24 3.17 -2.43
N MET A 64 13.38 4.18 -3.30
CA MET A 64 14.30 4.14 -4.44
C MET A 64 15.75 3.90 -3.99
N ILE A 65 16.25 4.69 -3.03
CA ILE A 65 17.61 4.57 -2.48
C ILE A 65 17.82 3.18 -1.88
N VAL A 66 16.90 2.75 -1.01
CA VAL A 66 16.98 1.48 -0.29
C VAL A 66 16.83 0.29 -1.23
N SER A 67 16.06 0.42 -2.31
CA SER A 67 15.95 -0.62 -3.36
C SER A 67 17.23 -0.74 -4.16
N ALA A 68 17.91 0.37 -4.49
CA ALA A 68 19.22 0.33 -5.16
C ALA A 68 20.27 -0.34 -4.27
N LEU A 69 20.27 -0.02 -2.97
CA LEU A 69 21.13 -0.67 -1.99
C LEU A 69 20.80 -2.17 -1.85
N GLY A 70 19.53 -2.50 -1.67
CA GLY A 70 19.04 -3.87 -1.55
C GLY A 70 19.36 -4.71 -2.78
N PHE A 71 19.23 -4.15 -3.98
CA PHE A 71 19.66 -4.79 -5.23
C PHE A 71 21.16 -5.10 -5.22
N SER A 72 22.00 -4.15 -4.82
CA SER A 72 23.46 -4.34 -4.76
C SER A 72 23.89 -5.43 -3.75
N LEU A 73 23.11 -5.61 -2.68
CA LEU A 73 23.38 -6.55 -1.60
C LEU A 73 22.56 -7.83 -1.67
N ASN A 74 21.70 -7.98 -2.69
CA ASN A 74 20.69 -9.04 -2.77
C ASN A 74 19.85 -9.18 -1.49
N CYS A 75 19.44 -8.04 -0.93
CA CYS A 75 18.67 -7.96 0.31
C CYS A 75 17.32 -7.27 0.05
N GLY A 76 16.24 -7.90 0.53
CA GLY A 76 14.89 -7.33 0.47
C GLY A 76 14.67 -6.34 1.60
N TYR A 77 14.83 -5.05 1.30
CA TYR A 77 14.58 -3.96 2.23
C TYR A 77 13.28 -3.22 1.91
N SER A 78 12.65 -2.65 2.93
CA SER A 78 11.49 -1.78 2.78
C SER A 78 11.60 -0.54 3.67
N VAL A 79 10.96 0.54 3.27
CA VAL A 79 10.91 1.79 4.04
C VAL A 79 9.56 1.92 4.74
N GLU A 80 9.59 2.38 5.98
CA GLU A 80 8.40 2.79 6.74
C GLU A 80 8.61 4.22 7.22
N ILE A 81 7.72 5.14 6.84
CA ILE A 81 7.73 6.51 7.38
C ILE A 81 6.80 6.58 8.59
N ILE A 82 7.32 7.06 9.72
CA ILE A 82 6.64 7.04 11.01
C ILE A 82 6.10 8.42 11.35
N THR A 83 6.92 9.47 11.25
CA THR A 83 6.50 10.83 11.63
C THR A 83 6.87 11.86 10.58
N VAL A 84 6.00 12.87 10.43
CA VAL A 84 6.28 14.09 9.67
C VAL A 84 5.88 15.30 10.50
N PHE A 85 6.73 16.32 10.51
CA PHE A 85 6.39 17.65 11.04
C PHE A 85 6.84 18.74 10.08
N SER A 86 6.04 19.80 9.96
CA SER A 86 6.36 20.96 9.15
C SER A 86 7.14 21.99 9.98
N SER A 87 7.80 22.92 9.30
CA SER A 87 8.53 24.03 9.94
C SER A 87 7.63 25.16 10.43
N ASP A 88 6.32 25.12 10.17
CA ASP A 88 5.37 26.10 10.70
C ASP A 88 5.02 25.75 12.16
N GLU A 89 5.12 26.73 13.05
CA GLU A 89 5.00 26.59 14.51
C GLU A 89 3.65 26.03 15.00
N GLN A 90 2.67 25.85 14.11
CA GLN A 90 1.31 25.42 14.44
C GLN A 90 1.06 23.91 14.24
N ASP A 91 1.96 23.18 13.57
CA ASP A 91 1.72 21.78 13.25
C ASP A 91 2.32 20.82 14.29
N LYS A 92 1.43 20.13 15.00
CA LYS A 92 1.79 18.94 15.78
C LYS A 92 2.32 17.87 14.81
N GLY A 93 3.46 17.26 15.13
CA GLY A 93 3.98 16.15 14.35
C GLY A 93 2.90 15.07 14.15
N ILE A 94 2.69 14.66 12.91
CA ILE A 94 1.73 13.62 12.55
C ILE A 94 2.45 12.28 12.56
N VAL A 95 1.92 11.35 13.36
CA VAL A 95 2.34 9.96 13.38
C VAL A 95 1.48 9.18 12.39
N PHE A 96 2.11 8.54 11.41
CA PHE A 96 1.44 7.68 10.46
C PHE A 96 1.35 6.27 11.05
N GLY A 97 0.13 5.75 11.14
CA GLY A 97 -0.13 4.41 11.67
C GLY A 97 -0.01 3.32 10.60
N VAL A 98 0.09 2.07 11.06
CA VAL A 98 0.14 0.85 10.22
C VAL A 98 -1.25 0.32 9.83
N LYS A 99 -2.32 0.95 10.32
CA LYS A 99 -3.70 0.52 10.12
C LYS A 99 -4.32 1.37 9.02
N ALA A 100 -5.03 0.73 8.09
CA ALA A 100 -5.95 1.47 7.24
C ALA A 100 -7.04 2.11 8.12
N ASP A 101 -7.34 3.39 7.90
CA ASP A 101 -8.40 4.12 8.62
C ASP A 101 -9.82 3.69 8.19
N THR A 102 -10.02 2.38 7.97
CA THR A 102 -11.33 1.81 7.64
C THR A 102 -12.15 1.62 8.91
N LYS A 103 -13.46 1.85 8.80
CA LYS A 103 -14.40 1.47 9.86
C LYS A 103 -14.50 -0.05 9.87
N ASN A 104 -14.05 -0.68 10.95
CA ASN A 104 -14.20 -2.11 11.16
C ASN A 104 -15.55 -2.38 11.83
N GLU A 105 -16.63 -2.47 11.04
CA GLU A 105 -17.97 -2.79 11.51
C GLU A 105 -18.22 -4.31 11.49
N PHE A 106 -17.30 -5.08 12.09
CA PHE A 106 -17.39 -6.54 12.17
C PHE A 106 -16.81 -7.06 13.49
N GLU A 107 -17.22 -8.27 13.88
CA GLU A 107 -16.72 -8.94 15.08
C GLU A 107 -15.29 -9.45 14.83
N GLN A 108 -14.29 -8.67 15.26
CA GLN A 108 -12.88 -8.93 14.95
C GLN A 108 -12.41 -10.34 15.37
N PRO A 109 -12.72 -10.87 16.57
CA PRO A 109 -12.26 -12.20 16.97
C PRO A 109 -12.79 -13.30 16.05
N LYS A 110 -14.07 -13.20 15.67
CA LYS A 110 -14.71 -14.13 14.75
C LYS A 110 -14.10 -14.05 13.35
N VAL A 111 -14.00 -12.85 12.78
CA VAL A 111 -13.39 -12.65 11.45
C VAL A 111 -11.95 -13.15 11.41
N PHE A 112 -11.17 -12.92 12.48
CA PHE A 112 -9.81 -13.44 12.60
C PHE A 112 -9.79 -14.97 12.60
N GLN A 113 -10.62 -15.62 13.43
CA GLN A 113 -10.69 -17.08 13.51
C GLN A 113 -11.14 -17.71 12.19
N ASP A 114 -12.21 -17.20 11.59
CA ASP A 114 -12.74 -17.67 10.30
C ASP A 114 -11.70 -17.50 9.19
N SER A 115 -11.02 -16.34 9.16
CA SER A 115 -9.96 -16.06 8.19
C SER A 115 -8.78 -17.03 8.33
N LEU A 116 -8.34 -17.30 9.56
CA LEU A 116 -7.25 -18.21 9.85
C LEU A 116 -7.60 -19.64 9.37
N LEU A 117 -8.74 -20.16 9.80
CA LEU A 117 -9.18 -21.51 9.47
C LEU A 117 -9.41 -21.68 7.96
N TYR A 118 -10.08 -20.71 7.32
CA TYR A 118 -10.38 -20.79 5.90
C TYR A 118 -9.14 -20.61 5.03
N SER A 119 -8.20 -19.74 5.41
CA SER A 119 -6.90 -19.62 4.71
C SER A 119 -6.08 -20.92 4.73
N GLY A 120 -6.26 -21.76 5.75
CA GLY A 120 -5.71 -23.10 5.81
C GLY A 120 -6.24 -24.04 4.72
N LYS A 121 -7.52 -23.89 4.35
CA LYS A 121 -8.24 -24.75 3.39
C LYS A 121 -8.24 -24.21 1.95
N ASN A 122 -8.20 -22.89 1.79
CA ASN A 122 -8.30 -22.23 0.49
C ASN A 122 -7.04 -21.39 0.20
N VAL A 123 -6.22 -21.85 -0.76
CA VAL A 123 -4.98 -21.18 -1.17
C VAL A 123 -5.23 -19.81 -1.79
N TYR A 124 -6.33 -19.64 -2.53
CA TYR A 124 -6.67 -18.39 -3.18
C TYR A 124 -7.08 -17.31 -2.18
N PHE A 125 -7.85 -17.68 -1.15
CA PHE A 125 -8.15 -16.77 -0.05
C PHE A 125 -6.89 -16.39 0.74
N ARG A 126 -5.99 -17.35 0.97
CA ARG A 126 -4.68 -17.08 1.59
C ARG A 126 -3.87 -16.06 0.78
N MET A 127 -3.82 -16.21 -0.55
CA MET A 127 -3.15 -15.24 -1.42
C MET A 127 -3.85 -13.88 -1.42
N ALA A 128 -5.18 -13.86 -1.38
CA ALA A 128 -5.97 -12.64 -1.29
C ALA A 128 -5.69 -11.86 -0.01
N LEU A 129 -5.61 -12.54 1.14
CA LEU A 129 -5.22 -11.91 2.41
C LEU A 129 -3.81 -11.32 2.34
N ARG A 130 -2.84 -12.07 1.80
CA ARG A 130 -1.46 -11.58 1.64
C ARG A 130 -1.42 -10.32 0.78
N ASP A 131 -2.10 -10.34 -0.36
CA ASP A 131 -2.09 -9.21 -1.29
C ASP A 131 -2.88 -8.03 -0.69
N TYR A 132 -3.97 -8.26 0.06
CA TYR A 132 -4.68 -7.20 0.78
C TYR A 132 -3.83 -6.55 1.89
N MET A 133 -3.05 -7.31 2.64
CA MET A 133 -2.10 -6.74 3.62
C MET A 133 -1.01 -5.90 2.95
N ARG A 134 -0.56 -6.29 1.75
CA ARG A 134 0.33 -5.45 0.94
C ARG A 134 -0.35 -4.17 0.47
N ALA A 135 -1.64 -4.22 0.10
CA ALA A 135 -2.38 -3.02 -0.28
C ALA A 135 -2.45 -1.98 0.84
N ILE A 136 -2.53 -2.42 2.10
CA ILE A 136 -2.54 -1.53 3.27
C ILE A 136 -1.19 -0.84 3.47
N THR A 137 -0.10 -1.59 3.27
CA THR A 137 1.26 -1.17 3.63
C THR A 137 2.02 -0.51 2.48
N ASP A 138 1.71 -0.87 1.24
CA ASP A 138 2.30 -0.30 0.04
C ASP A 138 1.37 0.78 -0.54
N THR A 139 1.63 2.02 -0.14
CA THR A 139 0.84 3.19 -0.55
C THR A 139 0.90 3.44 -2.06
N MET A 140 2.01 3.09 -2.70
CA MET A 140 2.27 3.33 -4.13
C MET A 140 1.52 2.32 -5.00
N ASP A 141 1.49 1.05 -4.58
CA ASP A 141 0.87 -0.05 -5.32
C ASP A 141 -0.45 -0.53 -4.70
N CYS A 142 -1.09 0.28 -3.84
CA CYS A 142 -2.34 -0.06 -3.15
C CYS A 142 -3.43 -0.58 -4.12
N ALA A 143 -3.68 0.13 -5.21
CA ALA A 143 -4.66 -0.27 -6.22
C ALA A 143 -4.33 -1.62 -6.86
N PHE A 144 -3.05 -1.83 -7.19
CA PHE A 144 -2.56 -3.08 -7.79
C PHE A 144 -2.77 -4.26 -6.84
N TYR A 145 -2.43 -4.10 -5.57
CA TYR A 145 -2.60 -5.14 -4.58
C TYR A 145 -4.07 -5.40 -4.22
N CYS A 146 -4.92 -4.36 -4.20
CA CYS A 146 -6.38 -4.53 -4.09
C CYS A 146 -6.92 -5.37 -5.25
N TYR A 147 -6.53 -5.03 -6.49
CA TYR A 147 -6.93 -5.79 -7.69
C TYR A 147 -6.50 -7.25 -7.58
N ARG A 148 -5.24 -7.49 -7.21
CA ARG A 148 -4.71 -8.85 -7.05
C ARG A 148 -5.42 -9.65 -5.96
N ALA A 149 -5.79 -9.01 -4.86
CA ALA A 149 -6.55 -9.66 -3.80
C ALA A 149 -7.92 -10.14 -4.32
N LEU A 150 -8.61 -9.31 -5.09
CA LEU A 150 -9.88 -9.66 -5.72
C LEU A 150 -9.68 -10.73 -6.81
N GLU A 151 -8.67 -10.57 -7.67
CA GLU A 151 -8.35 -11.55 -8.72
C GLU A 151 -8.05 -12.93 -8.13
N ALA A 152 -7.34 -12.99 -6.99
CA ALA A 152 -7.05 -14.24 -6.31
C ALA A 152 -8.35 -14.98 -5.93
N ILE A 153 -9.33 -14.32 -5.29
CA ILE A 153 -10.59 -15.01 -4.91
C ILE A 153 -11.44 -15.42 -6.11
N THR A 154 -11.35 -14.75 -7.28
CA THR A 154 -12.02 -15.23 -8.50
C THR A 154 -11.57 -16.64 -8.90
N LYS A 155 -10.33 -17.02 -8.55
CA LYS A 155 -9.78 -18.35 -8.83
C LYS A 155 -10.37 -19.45 -7.94
N SER A 156 -11.06 -19.09 -6.86
CA SER A 156 -11.86 -20.05 -6.08
C SER A 156 -13.14 -20.48 -6.82
N TYR A 157 -13.68 -19.64 -7.71
CA TYR A 157 -14.87 -19.96 -8.50
C TYR A 157 -14.54 -20.73 -9.78
N SER A 158 -13.42 -20.38 -10.42
CA SER A 158 -12.95 -21.09 -11.61
C SER A 158 -11.44 -21.08 -11.67
N THR A 159 -10.84 -22.25 -11.83
CA THR A 159 -9.39 -22.41 -12.03
C THR A 159 -8.94 -22.01 -13.44
N GLY A 160 -9.88 -21.71 -14.35
CA GLY A 160 -9.63 -21.33 -15.74
C GLY A 160 -9.13 -19.89 -15.93
N GLN A 161 -8.67 -19.60 -17.15
CA GLN A 161 -8.36 -18.24 -17.61
C GLN A 161 -9.64 -17.47 -17.95
N GLY A 162 -9.65 -16.15 -17.72
CA GLY A 162 -10.64 -15.24 -18.28
C GLY A 162 -11.70 -14.69 -17.32
N SER A 163 -12.76 -14.16 -17.92
CA SER A 163 -13.83 -13.37 -17.29
C SER A 163 -14.81 -14.18 -16.45
N LYS A 164 -14.82 -15.52 -16.57
CA LYS A 164 -15.80 -16.38 -15.89
C LYS A 164 -15.72 -16.28 -14.37
N GLY A 165 -14.52 -16.32 -13.79
CA GLY A 165 -14.35 -16.20 -12.34
C GLY A 165 -14.83 -14.87 -11.78
N TRP A 166 -14.70 -13.78 -12.55
CA TRP A 166 -15.25 -12.47 -12.19
C TRP A 166 -16.79 -12.49 -12.24
N LEU A 167 -17.37 -13.06 -13.29
CA LEU A 167 -18.83 -13.19 -13.40
C LEU A 167 -19.43 -14.01 -12.25
N ASP A 168 -18.79 -15.13 -11.92
CA ASP A 168 -19.23 -16.03 -10.84
C ASP A 168 -19.09 -15.34 -9.48
N LEU A 169 -18.00 -14.62 -9.23
CA LEU A 169 -17.82 -13.81 -8.02
C LEU A 169 -18.89 -12.72 -7.91
N HIS A 170 -19.17 -12.00 -8.98
CA HIS A 170 -20.17 -10.94 -9.00
C HIS A 170 -21.57 -11.48 -8.69
N LYS A 171 -21.93 -12.58 -9.35
CA LYS A 171 -23.19 -13.29 -9.12
C LYS A 171 -23.30 -13.79 -7.68
N ASP A 172 -22.23 -14.37 -7.14
CA ASP A 172 -22.26 -14.95 -5.80
C ASP A 172 -22.29 -13.88 -4.70
N LEU A 173 -21.47 -12.83 -4.80
CA LEU A 173 -21.32 -11.83 -3.74
C LEU A 173 -22.27 -10.61 -3.90
N GLY A 174 -23.08 -10.59 -4.95
CA GLY A 174 -23.96 -9.45 -5.27
C GLY A 174 -23.15 -8.19 -5.54
N THR A 175 -22.04 -8.32 -6.27
CA THR A 175 -21.20 -7.19 -6.70
C THR A 175 -21.29 -7.03 -8.21
N ASN A 176 -20.75 -5.93 -8.75
CA ASN A 176 -20.74 -5.69 -10.18
C ASN A 176 -19.34 -5.29 -10.66
N ARG A 177 -19.11 -5.48 -11.96
CA ARG A 177 -17.83 -5.19 -12.60
C ARG A 177 -17.54 -3.69 -12.65
N GLU A 178 -18.56 -2.87 -12.85
CA GLU A 178 -18.42 -1.41 -12.98
C GLU A 178 -17.79 -0.79 -11.73
N ASP A 179 -18.20 -1.24 -10.55
CA ASP A 179 -17.63 -0.80 -9.27
C ASP A 179 -16.16 -1.16 -9.14
N VAL A 180 -15.78 -2.40 -9.45
CA VAL A 180 -14.37 -2.82 -9.44
C VAL A 180 -13.57 -1.99 -10.44
N ASP A 181 -14.13 -1.78 -11.64
CA ASP A 181 -13.44 -1.07 -12.72
C ASP A 181 -13.21 0.40 -12.38
N LYS A 182 -14.23 1.07 -11.83
CA LYS A 182 -14.17 2.46 -11.41
C LYS A 182 -13.23 2.65 -10.22
N LYS A 183 -13.37 1.83 -9.18
CA LYS A 183 -12.66 2.01 -7.90
C LYS A 183 -11.23 1.51 -7.94
N ILE A 184 -10.96 0.40 -8.66
CA ILE A 184 -9.68 -0.32 -8.55
C ILE A 184 -9.02 -0.50 -9.93
N THR A 185 -9.70 -1.14 -10.89
CA THR A 185 -9.06 -1.58 -12.14
C THR A 185 -8.44 -0.43 -12.92
N SER A 186 -9.09 0.74 -12.95
CA SER A 186 -8.60 1.91 -13.70
C SER A 186 -7.27 2.46 -13.18
N PHE A 187 -6.94 2.22 -11.90
CA PHE A 187 -5.66 2.57 -11.27
C PHE A 187 -4.66 1.41 -11.35
N ALA A 188 -5.13 0.17 -11.18
CA ALA A 188 -4.29 -1.01 -11.14
C ALA A 188 -3.75 -1.46 -12.51
N ASN A 189 -4.56 -1.32 -13.58
CA ASN A 189 -4.22 -1.88 -14.90
C ASN A 189 -2.95 -1.30 -15.55
N PRO A 190 -2.71 0.03 -15.51
CA PRO A 190 -1.46 0.58 -16.02
C PRO A 190 -0.25 -0.07 -15.35
N VAL A 191 -0.22 -0.08 -14.02
CA VAL A 191 0.85 -0.66 -13.20
C VAL A 191 1.03 -2.15 -13.49
N ARG A 192 -0.07 -2.92 -13.50
CA ARG A 192 -0.07 -4.37 -13.78
C ARG A 192 0.53 -4.73 -15.14
N HIS A 193 0.42 -3.84 -16.11
CA HIS A 193 0.93 -4.04 -17.46
C HIS A 193 2.24 -3.27 -17.74
N GLY A 194 2.89 -2.74 -16.70
CA GLY A 194 4.13 -1.98 -16.83
C GLY A 194 3.99 -0.64 -17.55
N ARG A 195 2.76 -0.15 -17.74
CA ARG A 195 2.44 1.12 -18.40
C ARG A 195 2.48 2.27 -17.40
N TRP A 196 3.64 2.47 -16.77
CA TRP A 196 3.82 3.48 -15.71
C TRP A 196 3.53 4.91 -16.17
N ALA A 197 3.76 5.22 -17.45
CA ALA A 197 3.40 6.52 -18.03
C ALA A 197 1.87 6.79 -18.05
N GLU A 198 1.05 5.74 -17.98
CA GLU A 198 -0.41 5.81 -17.92
C GLU A 198 -0.95 5.69 -16.48
N ALA A 199 -0.06 5.47 -15.49
CA ALA A 199 -0.45 5.28 -14.10
C ALA A 199 -0.99 6.60 -13.52
N LYS A 200 -2.18 6.52 -12.91
CA LYS A 200 -2.81 7.65 -12.23
C LYS A 200 -2.34 7.70 -10.80
N SER A 201 -2.03 8.90 -10.31
CA SER A 201 -1.84 9.12 -8.87
C SER A 201 -3.15 8.90 -8.12
N THR A 202 -3.07 8.36 -6.91
CA THR A 202 -4.23 8.17 -6.02
C THR A 202 -4.20 9.15 -4.86
N THR A 203 -5.34 9.74 -4.54
CA THR A 203 -5.52 10.50 -3.29
C THR A 203 -5.67 9.56 -2.08
N SER A 204 -5.53 10.10 -0.86
CA SER A 204 -5.82 9.34 0.36
C SER A 204 -7.24 8.80 0.39
N GLU A 205 -8.23 9.61 -0.02
CA GLU A 205 -9.63 9.19 -0.11
C GLU A 205 -9.83 8.02 -1.07
N GLN A 206 -9.24 8.09 -2.27
CA GLN A 206 -9.31 7.01 -3.26
C GLN A 206 -8.68 5.72 -2.73
N ARG A 207 -7.52 5.79 -2.07
CA ARG A 207 -6.90 4.61 -1.44
C ARG A 207 -7.81 4.02 -0.36
N MET A 208 -8.43 4.86 0.46
CA MET A 208 -9.36 4.40 1.49
C MET A 208 -10.61 3.75 0.90
N GLU A 209 -11.13 4.26 -0.21
CA GLU A 209 -12.23 3.63 -0.95
C GLU A 209 -11.81 2.25 -1.48
N MET A 210 -10.63 2.13 -2.10
CA MET A 210 -10.10 0.85 -2.60
C MET A 210 -9.95 -0.18 -1.49
N LEU A 211 -9.36 0.21 -0.35
CA LEU A 211 -9.14 -0.67 0.79
C LEU A 211 -10.45 -1.11 1.43
N SER A 212 -11.39 -0.19 1.63
CA SER A 212 -12.71 -0.48 2.22
C SER A 212 -13.52 -1.39 1.31
N TYR A 213 -13.55 -1.08 0.01
CA TYR A 213 -14.28 -1.88 -0.97
C TYR A 213 -13.70 -3.30 -1.06
N THR A 214 -12.38 -3.44 -1.13
CA THR A 214 -11.71 -4.75 -1.15
C THR A 214 -11.99 -5.55 0.12
N GLN A 215 -11.89 -4.92 1.29
CA GLN A 215 -12.23 -5.55 2.58
C GLN A 215 -13.66 -6.09 2.58
N SER A 216 -14.62 -5.28 2.11
CA SER A 216 -16.03 -5.65 2.10
C SER A 216 -16.29 -6.89 1.23
N ILE A 217 -15.59 -7.03 0.10
CA ILE A 217 -15.70 -8.20 -0.76
C ILE A 217 -15.08 -9.43 -0.09
N LEU A 218 -13.88 -9.28 0.49
CA LEU A 218 -13.22 -10.38 1.20
C LEU A 218 -14.04 -10.88 2.39
N LEU A 219 -14.68 -9.97 3.14
CA LEU A 219 -15.58 -10.31 4.24
C LEU A 219 -16.83 -11.06 3.75
N LYS A 220 -17.47 -10.60 2.67
CA LYS A 220 -18.60 -11.31 2.05
C LYS A 220 -18.21 -12.70 1.57
N PHE A 221 -17.05 -12.80 0.93
CA PHE A 221 -16.51 -14.07 0.45
C PHE A 221 -16.25 -15.03 1.61
N LEU A 222 -15.61 -14.57 2.68
CA LEU A 222 -15.37 -15.37 3.87
C LEU A 222 -16.68 -15.87 4.48
N ALA A 223 -17.64 -14.97 4.74
CA ALA A 223 -18.93 -15.30 5.36
C ALA A 223 -19.77 -16.31 4.57
N LYS A 224 -19.57 -16.43 3.25
CA LYS A 224 -20.24 -17.46 2.43
C LYS A 224 -19.59 -18.83 2.50
N ASN A 225 -18.33 -18.90 2.94
CA ASN A 225 -17.49 -20.09 2.85
C ASN A 225 -17.06 -20.65 4.22
N THR A 226 -17.53 -20.04 5.31
CA THR A 226 -17.35 -20.47 6.70
C THR A 226 -18.69 -20.52 7.40
#